data_AF-A0A7J3A0N8-F1
#
_entry.id   AF-A0A7J3A0N8-F1
#
_cell.length_a   1.000
_cell.length_b   1.000
_cell.length_c   1.000
_cell.angle_alpha   90.00
_cell.angle_beta   90.00
_cell.angle_gamma   90.00
#
_symmetry.space_group_name_H-M   'P 1'
#
loop_
_entity.id
_entity.type
_entity.pdbx_description
1 polymer ?
#
loop_
_entity_poly.entity_id
_entity_poly.type
_entity_poly.pdbx_seq_one_letter_code
_entity_poly.pdbx_strand_id
1 'polypeptide(L)'
;MNQRDPLKRVLYIDLSRKSFWIDDRVDLFERWLGGIGVAVQLFKEEAPKNIEPLSPENPVIFSIGPLTSLYPLASKTVALFKSPLTGNLGESHAGGRSAIAIRLAGYGAIIIKGASQLPLYLVIKEGEVEFRDGSALWGISNANTVGRILREAAIGHGIRTIMRIGKAGEKLVSYAAVITETYRHFGRLGLGAVLGSKKVKGIIIYGK
;
A
#
# COMPACT_ATOMS: atom_id res chain seq x y z
N MET A 1 -21.60 -4.80 11.27
CA MET A 1 -20.33 -5.49 11.65
C MET A 1 -20.18 -5.56 13.17
N ASN A 2 -19.40 -6.51 13.73
CA ASN A 2 -19.05 -6.49 15.17
C ASN A 2 -18.31 -5.18 15.49
N GLN A 3 -18.67 -4.47 16.56
CA GLN A 3 -18.06 -3.18 16.91
C GLN A 3 -16.54 -3.25 17.11
N ARG A 4 -16.00 -4.44 17.38
CA ARG A 4 -14.55 -4.70 17.55
C ARG A 4 -13.80 -5.10 16.28
N ASP A 5 -14.46 -5.29 15.13
CA ASP A 5 -13.75 -5.67 13.89
C ASP A 5 -13.00 -4.45 13.31
N PRO A 6 -11.66 -4.50 13.19
CA PRO A 6 -10.87 -3.40 12.65
C PRO A 6 -11.06 -3.15 11.15
N LEU A 7 -11.78 -4.03 10.43
CA LEU A 7 -11.94 -3.94 8.97
C LEU A 7 -12.48 -2.58 8.52
N LYS A 8 -13.35 -1.92 9.29
CA LYS A 8 -13.91 -0.60 8.95
C LYS A 8 -12.88 0.53 8.98
N ARG A 9 -11.72 0.34 9.63
CA ARG A 9 -10.71 1.37 9.81
C ARG A 9 -9.93 1.58 8.53
N VAL A 10 -9.87 2.83 8.09
CA VAL A 10 -9.08 3.27 6.93
C VAL A 10 -7.96 4.17 7.43
N LEU A 11 -6.71 3.78 7.13
CA LEU A 11 -5.53 4.59 7.42
C LEU A 11 -5.24 5.51 6.23
N TYR A 12 -5.19 6.81 6.47
CA TYR A 12 -4.84 7.81 5.48
C TYR A 12 -3.41 8.31 5.73
N ILE A 13 -2.59 8.36 4.68
CA ILE A 13 -1.19 8.78 4.74
C ILE A 13 -0.97 9.88 3.70
N ASP A 14 -0.54 11.04 4.16
CA ASP A 14 -0.09 12.17 3.34
C ASP A 14 1.44 12.26 3.39
N LEU A 15 2.09 11.91 2.27
CA LEU A 15 3.54 11.94 2.12
C LEU A 15 4.14 13.34 2.02
N SER A 16 3.35 14.31 1.52
CA SER A 16 3.80 15.69 1.36
C SER A 16 3.91 16.37 2.73
N ARG A 17 2.96 16.09 3.61
CA ARG A 17 2.92 16.61 4.99
C ARG A 17 3.58 15.70 6.02
N LYS A 18 3.90 14.46 5.64
CA LYS A 18 4.37 13.41 6.55
C LYS A 18 3.42 13.23 7.75
N SER A 19 2.13 13.20 7.46
CA SER A 19 1.05 13.07 8.44
C SER A 19 0.17 11.88 8.12
N PHE A 20 -0.52 11.35 9.13
CA PHE A 20 -1.50 10.30 8.95
C PHE A 20 -2.68 10.50 9.91
N TRP A 21 -3.82 9.93 9.56
CA TRP A 21 -4.99 9.84 10.43
C TRP A 21 -5.76 8.56 10.11
N ILE A 22 -6.67 8.18 11.00
CA ILE A 22 -7.48 6.97 10.86
C ILE A 22 -8.94 7.37 10.94
N ASP A 23 -9.75 6.84 10.02
CA ASP A 23 -11.20 7.06 10.00
C ASP A 23 -11.96 5.73 10.01
N ASP A 24 -13.14 5.73 10.63
CA ASP A 24 -14.04 4.59 10.73
C ASP A 24 -15.05 4.65 9.58
N ARG A 25 -14.77 3.95 8.46
CA ARG A 25 -15.59 3.95 7.24
C ARG A 25 -16.63 2.83 7.20
N VAL A 26 -17.43 2.73 8.26
CA VAL A 26 -18.50 1.72 8.37
C VAL A 26 -19.44 1.76 7.16
N ASP A 27 -19.74 2.98 6.69
CA ASP A 27 -20.55 3.25 5.51
C ASP A 27 -20.06 2.50 4.26
N LEU A 28 -18.75 2.41 4.07
CA LEU A 28 -18.15 1.73 2.92
C LEU A 28 -18.12 0.22 3.09
N PHE A 29 -17.69 -0.26 4.26
CA PHE A 29 -17.48 -1.70 4.47
C PHE A 29 -18.80 -2.47 4.62
N GLU A 30 -19.86 -1.86 5.16
CA GLU A 30 -21.18 -2.50 5.20
C GLU A 30 -21.85 -2.54 3.82
N ARG A 31 -21.64 -1.52 2.98
CA ARG A 31 -22.25 -1.44 1.65
C ARG A 31 -21.48 -2.17 0.56
N TRP A 32 -20.14 -2.22 0.66
CA TRP A 32 -19.25 -2.71 -0.40
C TRP A 32 -18.33 -3.86 0.02
N LEU A 33 -18.56 -4.45 1.20
CA LEU A 33 -17.92 -5.65 1.77
C LEU A 33 -16.42 -5.52 2.11
N GLY A 34 -15.63 -4.76 1.35
CA GLY A 34 -14.18 -4.67 1.46
C GLY A 34 -13.50 -4.84 0.11
N GLY A 35 -12.19 -5.11 0.12
CA GLY A 35 -11.40 -5.42 -1.08
C GLY A 35 -11.54 -4.36 -2.17
N ILE A 36 -11.78 -4.80 -3.41
CA ILE A 36 -11.95 -3.90 -4.56
C ILE A 36 -13.16 -2.97 -4.43
N GLY A 37 -14.26 -3.44 -3.82
CA GLY A 37 -15.48 -2.66 -3.66
C GLY A 37 -15.25 -1.38 -2.88
N VAL A 38 -14.63 -1.51 -1.70
CA VAL A 38 -14.22 -0.36 -0.87
C VAL A 38 -13.13 0.46 -1.56
N ALA A 39 -12.13 -0.18 -2.17
CA ALA A 39 -11.05 0.54 -2.83
C ALA A 39 -11.56 1.49 -3.93
N VAL A 40 -12.55 1.06 -4.73
CA VAL A 40 -13.15 1.89 -5.78
C VAL A 40 -13.88 3.10 -5.22
N GLN A 41 -14.61 2.96 -4.11
CA GLN A 41 -15.30 4.11 -3.52
C GLN A 41 -14.32 5.10 -2.91
N LEU A 42 -13.32 4.61 -2.17
CA LEU A 42 -12.23 5.44 -1.68
C LEU A 42 -11.52 6.16 -2.84
N PHE A 43 -11.28 5.48 -3.97
CA PHE A 43 -10.68 6.12 -5.14
C PHE A 43 -11.56 7.23 -5.72
N LYS A 44 -12.88 7.02 -5.81
CA LYS A 44 -13.83 8.03 -6.28
C LYS A 44 -13.87 9.27 -5.38
N GLU A 45 -13.74 9.08 -4.08
CA GLU A 45 -13.71 10.17 -3.09
C GLU A 45 -12.37 10.92 -3.13
N GLU A 46 -11.26 10.20 -3.31
CA GLU A 46 -9.92 10.74 -3.12
C GLU A 46 -9.22 11.24 -4.39
N ALA A 47 -9.59 10.73 -5.57
CA ALA A 47 -8.95 11.04 -6.84
C ALA A 47 -9.67 12.19 -7.58
N PRO A 48 -8.95 13.27 -7.94
CA PRO A 48 -9.49 14.28 -8.86
C PRO A 48 -9.93 13.69 -10.21
N LYS A 49 -10.93 14.30 -10.86
CA LYS A 49 -11.50 13.80 -12.13
C LYS A 49 -10.45 13.63 -13.24
N ASN A 50 -9.52 14.57 -13.38
CA ASN A 50 -8.51 14.60 -14.45
C ASN A 50 -7.11 14.32 -13.88
N ILE A 51 -7.01 13.33 -13.01
CA ILE A 51 -5.78 12.99 -12.31
C ILE A 51 -4.74 12.38 -13.24
N GLU A 52 -3.54 12.94 -13.22
CA GLU A 52 -2.39 12.41 -13.94
C GLU A 52 -1.81 11.20 -13.19
N PRO A 53 -1.48 10.08 -13.87
CA PRO A 53 -1.09 8.83 -13.21
C PRO A 53 0.15 8.90 -12.31
N LEU A 54 1.09 9.81 -12.60
CA LEU A 54 2.32 9.95 -11.80
C LEU A 54 2.27 11.15 -10.85
N SER A 55 1.13 11.85 -10.76
CA SER A 55 0.98 13.01 -9.89
C SER A 55 0.97 12.65 -8.39
N PRO A 56 1.35 13.60 -7.51
CA PRO A 56 1.17 13.46 -6.07
C PRO A 56 -0.27 13.16 -5.65
N GLU A 57 -1.25 13.66 -6.42
CA GLU A 57 -2.67 13.46 -6.10
C GLU A 57 -3.15 12.03 -6.37
N ASN A 58 -2.48 11.26 -7.24
CA ASN A 58 -2.89 9.87 -7.53
C ASN A 58 -2.87 9.00 -6.28
N PRO A 59 -4.03 8.60 -5.72
CA PRO A 59 -4.03 7.82 -4.51
C PRO A 59 -3.60 6.39 -4.82
N VAL A 60 -2.77 5.82 -3.95
CA VAL A 60 -2.52 4.39 -3.90
C VAL A 60 -3.32 3.82 -2.75
N ILE A 61 -4.31 2.99 -3.05
CA ILE A 61 -5.22 2.42 -2.06
C ILE A 61 -4.97 0.93 -1.95
N PHE A 62 -4.48 0.49 -0.80
CA PHE A 62 -4.45 -0.92 -0.43
C PHE A 62 -5.74 -1.26 0.31
N SER A 63 -6.40 -2.36 -0.06
CA SER A 63 -7.64 -2.81 0.61
C SER A 63 -7.68 -4.33 0.72
N ILE A 64 -8.30 -4.82 1.79
CA ILE A 64 -8.44 -6.25 2.08
C ILE A 64 -9.91 -6.67 2.19
N GLY A 65 -10.18 -7.94 1.95
CA GLY A 65 -11.53 -8.50 2.04
C GLY A 65 -11.92 -8.90 3.47
N PRO A 66 -13.23 -9.05 3.76
CA PRO A 66 -13.72 -9.38 5.09
C PRO A 66 -13.35 -10.81 5.52
N LEU A 67 -13.09 -11.70 4.56
CA LEU A 67 -12.70 -13.09 4.83
C LEU A 67 -11.23 -13.25 5.22
N THR A 68 -10.42 -12.19 5.08
CA THR A 68 -9.02 -12.21 5.49
C THR A 68 -8.90 -12.54 6.97
N SER A 69 -7.96 -13.43 7.31
CA SER A 69 -7.77 -14.03 8.65
C SER A 69 -8.91 -14.89 9.20
N LEU A 70 -10.05 -14.99 8.52
CA LEU A 70 -11.17 -15.85 8.94
C LEU A 70 -11.16 -17.20 8.23
N TYR A 71 -10.76 -17.22 6.95
CA TYR A 71 -10.70 -18.44 6.15
C TYR A 71 -9.29 -18.71 5.62
N PRO A 72 -8.88 -19.97 5.50
CA PRO A 72 -7.65 -20.34 4.81
C PRO A 72 -7.62 -19.74 3.39
N LEU A 73 -6.43 -19.35 2.94
CA LEU A 73 -6.16 -18.82 1.59
C LEU A 73 -6.82 -17.48 1.21
N ALA A 74 -7.70 -16.91 2.05
CA ALA A 74 -8.28 -15.56 1.90
C ALA A 74 -7.22 -14.45 2.15
N SER A 75 -6.23 -14.38 1.27
CA SER A 75 -4.93 -13.73 1.50
C SER A 75 -4.61 -12.59 0.53
N LYS A 76 -5.63 -12.08 -0.19
CA LYS A 76 -5.45 -11.08 -1.24
C LYS A 76 -5.55 -9.66 -0.68
N THR A 77 -4.55 -8.85 -1.02
CA THR A 77 -4.60 -7.39 -0.95
C THR A 77 -4.79 -6.86 -2.36
N VAL A 78 -5.73 -5.92 -2.52
CA VAL A 78 -5.91 -5.15 -3.74
C VAL A 78 -5.12 -3.85 -3.61
N ALA A 79 -4.44 -3.43 -4.66
CA ALA A 79 -3.91 -2.09 -4.84
C ALA A 79 -4.67 -1.39 -5.97
N LEU A 80 -5.29 -0.25 -5.69
CA LEU A 80 -6.05 0.56 -6.63
C LEU A 80 -5.41 1.93 -6.80
N PHE A 81 -5.26 2.37 -8.05
CA PHE A 81 -4.57 3.62 -8.43
C PHE A 81 -4.92 3.99 -9.88
N LYS A 82 -4.59 5.20 -10.36
CA LYS A 82 -4.60 5.51 -11.81
C LYS A 82 -3.33 4.95 -12.46
N SER A 83 -3.47 4.06 -13.44
CA SER A 83 -2.37 3.34 -14.08
C SER A 83 -1.56 4.23 -15.03
N PRO A 84 -0.23 4.36 -14.85
CA PRO A 84 0.64 5.05 -15.82
C PRO A 84 0.85 4.25 -17.11
N LEU A 85 0.53 2.96 -17.13
CA LEU A 85 0.63 2.13 -18.33
C LEU A 85 -0.54 2.37 -19.29
N THR A 86 -1.74 2.53 -18.74
CA THR A 86 -2.99 2.49 -19.52
C THR A 86 -3.77 3.79 -19.47
N GLY A 87 -3.43 4.72 -18.57
CA GLY A 87 -4.24 5.92 -18.32
C GLY A 87 -5.61 5.62 -17.71
N ASN A 88 -5.88 4.37 -17.30
CA ASN A 88 -7.18 3.94 -16.76
C ASN A 88 -7.05 3.53 -15.29
N LEU A 89 -8.16 3.09 -14.68
CA LEU A 89 -8.14 2.53 -13.32
C LEU A 89 -7.24 1.29 -13.31
N GLY A 90 -6.24 1.32 -12.43
CA GLY A 90 -5.26 0.26 -12.21
C GLY A 90 -5.65 -0.55 -10.99
N GLU A 91 -6.05 -1.81 -11.20
CA GLU A 91 -6.31 -2.79 -10.15
C GLU A 91 -5.23 -3.89 -10.21
N SER A 92 -4.43 -4.00 -9.16
CA SER A 92 -3.43 -5.07 -9.04
C SER A 92 -3.61 -5.82 -7.73
N HIS A 93 -3.34 -7.12 -7.75
CA HIS A 93 -3.50 -7.99 -6.58
C HIS A 93 -2.18 -8.60 -6.16
N ALA A 94 -1.94 -8.66 -4.85
CA ALA A 94 -0.88 -9.47 -4.27
C ALA A 94 -1.47 -10.44 -3.24
N GLY A 95 -0.87 -11.61 -3.12
CA GLY A 95 -1.18 -12.58 -2.09
C GLY A 95 -0.04 -12.72 -1.08
N GLY A 96 -0.17 -13.67 -0.16
CA GLY A 96 0.83 -13.93 0.87
C GLY A 96 0.43 -13.28 2.19
N ARG A 97 1.37 -12.62 2.86
CA ARG A 97 1.15 -12.07 4.21
C ARG A 97 0.52 -10.68 4.22
N SER A 98 0.47 -9.99 3.09
CA SER A 98 0.04 -8.58 3.04
C SER A 98 -1.35 -8.35 3.60
N ALA A 99 -2.31 -9.20 3.23
CA ALA A 99 -3.69 -9.04 3.68
C ALA A 99 -3.82 -9.23 5.18
N ILE A 100 -3.17 -10.29 5.71
CA ILE A 100 -3.19 -10.60 7.14
C ILE A 100 -2.45 -9.51 7.94
N ALA A 101 -1.29 -9.04 7.44
CA ALA A 101 -0.54 -7.98 8.08
C ALA A 101 -1.34 -6.67 8.17
N ILE A 102 -2.07 -6.30 7.11
CA ILE A 102 -2.97 -5.13 7.11
C ILE A 102 -4.11 -5.32 8.13
N ARG A 103 -4.76 -6.50 8.14
CA ARG A 103 -5.85 -6.78 9.08
C ARG A 103 -5.40 -6.71 10.53
N LEU A 104 -4.29 -7.38 10.85
CA LEU A 104 -3.71 -7.43 12.18
C LEU A 104 -3.02 -6.11 12.58
N ALA A 105 -2.72 -5.22 11.63
CA ALA A 105 -2.33 -3.83 11.93
C ALA A 105 -3.54 -2.97 12.35
N GLY A 106 -4.75 -3.51 12.26
CA GLY A 106 -5.98 -2.84 12.67
C GLY A 106 -6.67 -2.06 11.53
N TYR A 107 -6.44 -2.42 10.27
CA TYR A 107 -7.00 -1.69 9.12
C TYR A 107 -7.67 -2.62 8.11
N GLY A 108 -8.71 -2.13 7.43
CA GLY A 108 -9.25 -2.75 6.21
C GLY A 108 -8.76 -2.09 4.92
N ALA A 109 -8.33 -0.82 5.00
CA ALA A 109 -7.71 -0.14 3.88
C ALA A 109 -6.63 0.86 4.34
N ILE A 110 -5.69 1.14 3.44
CA ILE A 110 -4.62 2.13 3.60
C ILE A 110 -4.57 2.96 2.32
N ILE A 111 -4.64 4.29 2.46
CA ILE A 111 -4.57 5.25 1.36
C ILE A 111 -3.28 6.05 1.49
N ILE A 112 -2.54 6.14 0.39
CA ILE A 112 -1.30 6.92 0.30
C ILE A 112 -1.47 8.00 -0.77
N LYS A 113 -1.35 9.27 -0.36
CA LYS A 113 -1.41 10.46 -1.20
C LYS A 113 -0.20 11.37 -0.99
N GLY A 114 -0.08 12.38 -1.85
CA GLY A 114 1.06 13.27 -1.87
C GLY A 114 2.30 12.60 -2.43
N ALA A 115 3.44 13.29 -2.30
CA ALA A 115 4.75 12.81 -2.69
C ALA A 115 5.80 13.42 -1.75
N SER A 116 6.81 12.64 -1.39
CA SER A 116 7.91 13.14 -0.57
C SER A 116 8.96 13.87 -1.41
N GLN A 117 9.61 14.88 -0.82
CA GLN A 117 10.77 15.55 -1.43
C GLN A 117 12.03 14.66 -1.45
N LEU A 118 12.15 13.72 -0.51
CA LEU A 118 13.27 12.77 -0.42
C LEU A 118 12.76 11.33 -0.45
N PRO A 119 13.56 10.36 -0.94
CA PRO A 119 13.23 8.94 -0.83
C PRO A 119 12.88 8.54 0.61
N LEU A 120 11.79 7.82 0.78
CA LEU A 120 11.36 7.31 2.08
C LEU A 120 10.97 5.83 2.02
N TYR A 121 10.91 5.20 3.18
CA TYR A 121 10.12 4.00 3.38
C TYR A 121 9.19 4.18 4.57
N LEU A 122 7.99 3.62 4.47
CA LEU A 122 6.97 3.70 5.50
C LEU A 122 7.08 2.50 6.43
N VAL A 123 6.91 2.74 7.73
CA VAL A 123 6.70 1.69 8.72
C VAL A 123 5.34 1.92 9.36
N ILE A 124 4.42 1.00 9.14
CA ILE A 124 3.05 1.05 9.62
C ILE A 124 2.90 0.01 10.72
N LYS A 125 2.48 0.47 11.89
CA LYS A 125 2.16 -0.34 13.08
C LYS A 125 0.78 0.09 13.58
N GLU A 126 0.20 -0.69 14.49
CA GLU A 126 -1.12 -0.40 15.05
C GLU A 126 -1.17 1.03 15.63
N GLY A 127 -1.95 1.91 15.00
CA GLY A 127 -2.11 3.32 15.39
C GLY A 127 -0.95 4.26 15.03
N GLU A 128 0.11 3.80 14.35
CA GLU A 128 1.31 4.60 14.11
C GLU A 128 1.86 4.43 12.68
N VAL A 129 2.31 5.54 12.07
CA VAL A 129 3.06 5.55 10.81
C VAL A 129 4.35 6.32 10.98
N GLU A 130 5.48 5.65 10.74
CA GLU A 130 6.80 6.27 10.72
C GLU A 130 7.24 6.53 9.26
N PHE A 131 7.69 7.75 8.99
CA PHE A 131 8.22 8.18 7.70
C PHE A 131 9.75 8.16 7.74
N ARG A 132 10.36 7.03 7.39
CA ARG A 132 11.81 6.84 7.54
C ARG A 132 12.57 7.20 6.27
N ASP A 133 13.78 7.73 6.44
CA ASP A 133 14.66 8.08 5.32
C ASP A 133 15.04 6.81 4.51
N GLY A 134 14.75 6.84 3.21
CA GLY A 134 15.02 5.77 2.26
C GLY A 134 16.17 6.09 1.31
N SER A 135 16.90 7.19 1.52
CA SER A 135 17.93 7.67 0.59
C SER A 135 19.04 6.64 0.35
N ALA A 136 19.48 5.93 1.39
CA ALA A 136 20.47 4.86 1.27
C ALA A 136 19.97 3.62 0.48
N LEU A 137 18.65 3.45 0.37
CA LEU A 137 18.04 2.36 -0.40
C LEU A 137 17.82 2.74 -1.87
N TRP A 138 17.71 4.02 -2.16
CA TRP A 138 17.42 4.54 -3.49
C TRP A 138 18.58 4.26 -4.44
N GLY A 139 18.28 3.78 -5.65
CA GLY A 139 19.29 3.38 -6.64
C GLY A 139 19.75 1.92 -6.51
N ILE A 140 19.43 1.22 -5.41
CA ILE A 140 19.68 -0.23 -5.32
C ILE A 140 18.81 -0.95 -6.36
N SER A 141 19.49 -1.55 -7.34
CA SER A 141 18.86 -2.11 -8.53
C SER A 141 17.94 -3.29 -8.22
N ASN A 142 18.39 -4.20 -7.35
CA ASN A 142 17.67 -5.42 -7.03
C ASN A 142 16.66 -5.21 -5.89
N ALA A 143 15.37 -5.37 -6.20
CA ALA A 143 14.28 -5.25 -5.22
C ALA A 143 14.35 -6.30 -4.08
N ASN A 144 15.03 -7.43 -4.29
CA ASN A 144 15.24 -8.43 -3.24
C ASN A 144 16.32 -8.01 -2.25
N THR A 145 17.37 -7.31 -2.71
CA THR A 145 18.37 -6.70 -1.82
C THR A 145 17.71 -5.66 -0.91
N VAL A 146 16.89 -4.78 -1.48
CA VAL A 146 16.08 -3.82 -0.70
C VAL A 146 15.18 -4.55 0.30
N GLY A 147 14.50 -5.61 -0.14
CA GLY A 147 13.65 -6.42 0.73
C GLY A 147 14.40 -7.07 1.90
N ARG A 148 15.66 -7.49 1.70
CA ARG A 148 16.52 -8.02 2.77
C ARG A 148 16.90 -6.93 3.76
N ILE A 149 17.36 -5.77 3.29
CA ILE A 149 17.73 -4.64 4.16
C ILE A 149 16.53 -4.18 5.00
N LEU A 150 15.37 -4.00 4.36
CA LEU A 150 14.13 -3.64 5.07
C LEU A 150 13.72 -4.69 6.09
N ARG A 151 13.96 -5.98 5.82
CA ARG A 151 13.67 -7.07 6.76
C ARG A 151 14.58 -7.05 7.98
N GLU A 152 15.86 -6.73 7.79
CA GLU A 152 16.84 -6.60 8.88
C GLU A 152 16.55 -5.35 9.72
N ALA A 153 16.14 -4.24 9.10
CA ALA A 153 15.68 -3.04 9.79
C ALA A 153 14.31 -3.21 10.47
N ALA A 154 13.53 -4.21 10.07
CA ALA A 154 12.22 -4.51 10.61
C ALA A 154 12.31 -5.28 11.95
N ILE A 155 12.71 -4.57 13.01
CA ILE A 155 12.76 -5.11 14.37
C ILE A 155 11.32 -5.27 14.90
N GLY A 156 11.03 -6.39 15.55
CA GLY A 156 9.73 -6.67 16.17
C GLY A 156 9.17 -8.07 15.88
N HIS A 157 8.26 -8.52 16.74
CA HIS A 157 7.54 -9.80 16.61
C HIS A 157 6.18 -9.60 15.94
N GLY A 158 5.62 -10.67 15.36
CA GLY A 158 4.30 -10.66 14.71
C GLY A 158 4.35 -10.97 13.21
N ILE A 159 3.20 -10.82 12.54
CA ILE A 159 3.10 -10.98 11.09
C ILE A 159 3.49 -9.65 10.44
N ARG A 160 4.42 -9.70 9.50
CA ARG A 160 4.84 -8.52 8.74
C ARG A 160 4.73 -8.75 7.25
N THR A 161 4.48 -7.68 6.52
CA THR A 161 4.65 -7.63 5.07
C THR A 161 5.63 -6.54 4.68
N ILE A 162 6.40 -6.81 3.63
CA ILE A 162 7.36 -5.84 3.06
C ILE A 162 7.05 -5.70 1.57
N MET A 163 6.55 -4.53 1.20
CA MET A 163 6.31 -4.11 -0.17
C MET A 163 7.41 -3.14 -0.59
N ARG A 164 7.98 -3.29 -1.78
CA ARG A 164 9.07 -2.41 -2.25
C ARG A 164 9.15 -2.31 -3.76
N ILE A 165 9.74 -1.23 -4.22
CA ILE A 165 10.08 -1.02 -5.63
C ILE A 165 11.56 -1.29 -5.90
N GLY A 166 11.84 -1.83 -7.09
CA GLY A 166 13.19 -1.85 -7.66
C GLY A 166 13.49 -0.58 -8.46
N LYS A 167 14.64 -0.56 -9.13
CA LYS A 167 15.06 0.57 -9.99
C LYS A 167 14.07 0.89 -11.12
N ALA A 168 13.29 -0.08 -11.59
CA ALA A 168 12.23 0.16 -12.56
C ALA A 168 11.15 1.12 -12.02
N GLY A 169 10.78 0.99 -10.74
CA GLY A 169 9.84 1.92 -10.10
C GLY A 169 10.45 3.30 -9.92
N GLU A 170 11.70 3.38 -9.48
CA GLU A 170 12.43 4.65 -9.36
C GLU A 170 12.59 5.40 -10.70
N LYS A 171 12.71 4.65 -11.80
CA LYS A 171 12.78 5.16 -13.17
C LYS A 171 11.41 5.32 -13.84
N LEU A 172 10.32 5.17 -13.08
CA LEU A 172 8.95 5.37 -13.54
C LEU A 172 8.58 4.52 -14.76
N VAL A 173 9.17 3.32 -14.90
CA VAL A 173 8.81 2.39 -15.98
C VAL A 173 7.34 2.06 -15.85
N SER A 174 6.54 2.33 -16.89
CA SER A 174 5.07 2.32 -16.80
C SER A 174 4.47 0.99 -16.35
N TYR A 175 5.18 -0.14 -16.51
CA TYR A 175 4.78 -1.47 -16.05
C TYR A 175 5.56 -1.96 -14.82
N ALA A 176 6.23 -1.07 -14.09
CA ALA A 176 7.00 -1.44 -12.90
C ALA A 176 6.10 -2.08 -11.81
N ALA A 177 6.54 -3.23 -11.32
CA ALA A 177 5.87 -3.98 -10.26
C ALA A 177 6.28 -3.49 -8.86
N VAL A 178 5.45 -3.80 -7.87
CA VAL A 178 5.83 -3.77 -6.45
C VAL A 178 6.03 -5.18 -5.97
N ILE A 179 7.23 -5.52 -5.54
CA ILE A 179 7.53 -6.85 -5.01
C ILE A 179 7.08 -6.90 -3.56
N THR A 180 6.41 -7.98 -3.18
CA THR A 180 5.90 -8.24 -1.83
C THR A 180 6.53 -9.54 -1.33
N GLU A 181 6.99 -9.57 -0.07
CA GLU A 181 7.71 -10.71 0.51
C GLU A 181 9.00 -11.09 -0.26
N THR A 182 9.15 -12.32 -0.75
CA THR A 182 10.31 -12.71 -1.57
C THR A 182 9.94 -12.83 -3.05
N TYR A 183 8.78 -13.43 -3.37
CA TYR A 183 8.39 -13.76 -4.75
C TYR A 183 6.95 -13.35 -5.13
N ARG A 184 6.22 -12.66 -4.25
CA ARG A 184 4.89 -12.14 -4.56
C ARG A 184 5.01 -10.73 -5.13
N HIS A 185 4.00 -10.27 -5.84
CA HIS A 185 4.05 -8.95 -6.45
C HIS A 185 2.66 -8.40 -6.78
N PHE A 186 2.56 -7.08 -6.76
CA PHE A 186 1.59 -6.35 -7.57
C PHE A 186 2.23 -6.14 -8.95
N GLY A 187 1.91 -7.04 -9.88
CA GLY A 187 2.76 -7.28 -11.07
C GLY A 187 2.38 -6.51 -12.33
N ARG A 188 1.23 -5.82 -12.35
CA ARG A 188 0.69 -5.20 -13.56
C ARG A 188 0.33 -3.75 -13.30
N LEU A 189 0.11 -3.03 -14.41
CA LEU A 189 -0.48 -1.68 -14.45
C LEU A 189 0.38 -0.57 -13.83
N GLY A 190 1.59 -0.86 -13.34
CA GLY A 190 2.56 0.18 -13.01
C GLY A 190 2.52 0.72 -11.59
N LEU A 191 2.03 -0.05 -10.61
CA LEU A 191 2.03 0.39 -9.20
C LEU A 191 3.43 0.84 -8.74
N GLY A 192 4.48 0.15 -9.20
CA GLY A 192 5.85 0.48 -8.85
C GLY A 192 6.29 1.85 -9.36
N ALA A 193 5.79 2.29 -10.52
CA ALA A 193 6.05 3.63 -11.03
C ALA A 193 5.29 4.70 -10.23
N VAL A 194 4.06 4.41 -9.80
CA VAL A 194 3.30 5.33 -8.95
C VAL A 194 3.96 5.51 -7.57
N LEU A 195 4.41 4.41 -6.93
CA LEU A 195 5.19 4.53 -5.69
C LEU A 195 6.53 5.25 -5.91
N GLY A 196 7.16 5.02 -7.06
CA GLY A 196 8.38 5.70 -7.47
C GLY A 196 8.20 7.21 -7.62
N SER A 197 7.12 7.68 -8.25
CA SER A 197 6.84 9.11 -8.43
C SER A 197 6.57 9.82 -7.10
N LYS A 198 6.10 9.07 -6.09
CA LYS A 198 5.90 9.53 -4.72
C LYS A 198 7.15 9.45 -3.84
N LYS A 199 8.26 8.95 -4.38
CA LYS A 199 9.52 8.64 -3.69
C LYS A 199 9.38 7.63 -2.54
N VAL A 200 8.45 6.68 -2.66
CA VAL A 200 8.25 5.59 -1.69
C VAL A 200 9.04 4.37 -2.14
N LYS A 201 10.17 4.11 -1.49
CA LYS A 201 11.04 2.97 -1.78
C LYS A 201 10.47 1.65 -1.24
N GLY A 202 9.82 1.70 -0.09
CA GLY A 202 9.23 0.52 0.54
C GLY A 202 8.17 0.87 1.58
N ILE A 203 7.38 -0.14 1.94
CA ILE A 203 6.33 -0.09 2.94
C ILE A 203 6.44 -1.37 3.77
N ILE A 204 6.59 -1.21 5.08
CA ILE A 204 6.58 -2.29 6.06
C ILE A 204 5.30 -2.15 6.86
N ILE A 205 4.51 -3.22 6.95
CA ILE A 205 3.30 -3.23 7.77
C ILE A 205 3.41 -4.37 8.78
N TYR A 206 3.24 -4.03 10.05
CA TYR A 206 3.24 -4.97 11.17
C TYR A 206 1.82 -5.20 11.67
N GLY A 207 1.45 -6.46 11.76
CA GLY A 207 0.24 -6.90 12.44
C GLY A 207 0.57 -7.80 13.62
N LYS A 208 -0.11 -7.58 14.73
CA LYS A 208 0.01 -8.40 15.95
C LYS A 208 -1.23 -9.25 16.15
#